data_AF-A0A6L9GAL0-F1
#
_entry.id   AF-A0A6L9GAL0-F1
#
_cell.length_a   1.000
_cell.length_b   1.000
_cell.length_c   1.000
_cell.angle_alpha   90.00
_cell.angle_beta   90.00
_cell.angle_gamma   90.00
#
_symmetry.space_group_name_H-M   'P 1'
#
loop_
_entity.id
_entity.type
_entity.pdbx_description
1 polymer ?
#
loop_
_entity_poly.entity_id
_entity_poly.type
_entity_poly.pdbx_seq_one_letter_code
_entity_poly.pdbx_strand_id
1 'polypeptide(L)'
;GAIAAYLGKDGLEKLLGPTADYLGGELQEFTKKRINNVGKIFKKAENKLGDKINSPGGVPPKVLKTIINEGSYSDDELAAEYFGGVLASARTELTRDD
;
A
#
# COMPACT_ATOMS: atom_id res chain seq x y z
N GLY A 1 6.87 -6.16 -11.51
CA GLY A 1 5.43 -6.56 -11.45
C GLY A 1 4.57 -5.31 -11.45
N ALA A 2 3.27 -5.41 -11.78
CA ALA A 2 2.40 -4.25 -12.02
C ALA A 2 2.45 -3.14 -10.94
N ILE A 3 2.63 -3.49 -9.65
CA ILE A 3 2.79 -2.50 -8.57
C ILE A 3 4.03 -1.63 -8.73
N ALA A 4 5.15 -2.19 -9.21
CA ALA A 4 6.35 -1.41 -9.52
C ALA A 4 6.12 -0.41 -10.67
N ALA A 5 5.14 -0.65 -11.54
CA ALA A 5 4.72 0.32 -12.56
C ALA A 5 3.89 1.47 -11.98
N TYR A 6 3.29 1.31 -10.79
CA TYR A 6 2.49 2.33 -10.12
C TYR A 6 3.31 3.23 -9.18
N LEU A 7 4.28 2.70 -8.43
CA LEU A 7 5.07 3.47 -7.45
C LEU A 7 6.60 3.36 -7.59
N GLY A 8 7.13 2.50 -8.46
CA GLY A 8 8.55 2.14 -8.40
C GLY A 8 8.92 1.39 -7.10
N LYS A 9 10.16 0.88 -7.01
CA LYS A 9 10.63 0.15 -5.83
C LYS A 9 10.75 1.08 -4.61
N ASP A 10 11.32 2.27 -4.83
CA ASP A 10 11.54 3.26 -3.76
C ASP A 10 10.24 3.81 -3.19
N GLY A 11 9.21 4.03 -4.00
CA GLY A 11 7.90 4.53 -3.52
C GLY A 11 7.19 3.52 -2.63
N LEU A 12 7.32 2.23 -2.94
CA LEU A 12 6.80 1.14 -2.10
C LEU A 12 7.51 1.08 -0.74
N GLU A 13 8.84 1.11 -0.74
CA GLU A 13 9.63 1.07 0.50
C GLU A 13 9.36 2.30 1.37
N LYS A 14 9.24 3.50 0.77
CA LYS A 14 8.89 4.73 1.50
C LYS A 14 7.47 4.71 2.06
N LEU A 15 6.53 4.09 1.36
CA LEU A 15 5.13 3.98 1.80
C LEU A 15 4.98 2.98 2.96
N LEU A 16 5.50 1.77 2.76
CA LEU A 16 5.25 0.63 3.65
C LEU A 16 6.30 0.54 4.78
N GLY A 17 7.51 1.03 4.55
CA GLY A 17 8.63 0.84 5.48
C GLY A 17 8.97 -0.64 5.62
N PRO A 18 9.24 -1.13 6.84
CA PRO A 18 9.58 -2.55 7.10
C PRO A 18 8.51 -3.53 6.60
N THR A 19 7.26 -3.09 6.42
CA THR A 19 6.19 -3.99 5.99
C THR A 19 6.20 -4.31 4.49
N ALA A 20 7.10 -3.68 3.73
CA ALA A 20 7.35 -4.03 2.33
C ALA A 20 7.76 -5.50 2.16
N ASP A 21 8.44 -6.09 3.14
CA ASP A 21 8.88 -7.48 3.09
C ASP A 21 7.71 -8.48 3.13
N TYR A 22 6.63 -8.16 3.86
CA TYR A 22 5.43 -9.02 3.91
C TYR A 22 4.64 -9.03 2.60
N LEU A 23 4.77 -7.97 1.79
CA LEU A 23 4.02 -7.84 0.54
C LEU A 23 4.45 -8.88 -0.50
N GLY A 24 5.74 -9.22 -0.53
CA GLY A 24 6.32 -10.09 -1.56
C GLY A 24 5.72 -11.50 -1.59
N GLY A 25 5.45 -12.08 -0.42
CA GLY A 25 4.85 -13.42 -0.31
C GLY A 25 3.36 -13.44 -0.65
N GLU A 26 2.60 -12.47 -0.13
CA GLU A 26 1.13 -12.41 -0.30
C GLU A 26 0.71 -12.23 -1.75
N LEU A 27 1.47 -11.46 -2.54
CA LEU A 27 1.10 -11.15 -3.93
C LEU A 27 1.40 -12.27 -4.93
N GLN A 28 2.20 -13.28 -4.58
CA GLN A 28 2.49 -14.40 -5.48
C GLN A 28 1.23 -15.20 -5.83
N GLU A 29 0.29 -15.27 -4.89
CA GLU A 29 -0.99 -15.98 -5.03
C GLU A 29 -2.08 -15.12 -5.71
N PHE A 30 -1.77 -13.88 -6.10
CA PHE A 30 -2.78 -12.93 -6.57
C PHE A 30 -2.94 -12.94 -8.09
N THR A 31 -4.19 -12.83 -8.54
CA THR A 31 -4.48 -12.60 -9.96
C THR A 31 -3.98 -11.22 -10.39
N LYS A 32 -3.69 -11.05 -11.69
CA LYS A 32 -3.28 -9.76 -12.26
C LYS A 32 -4.24 -8.60 -11.91
N LYS A 33 -5.56 -8.87 -11.86
CA LYS A 33 -6.57 -7.87 -11.49
C LYS A 33 -6.36 -7.36 -10.06
N ARG A 34 -6.16 -8.29 -9.11
CA ARG A 34 -5.91 -7.95 -7.70
C ARG A 34 -4.62 -7.15 -7.52
N ILE A 35 -3.56 -7.54 -8.21
CA ILE A 35 -2.28 -6.80 -8.19
C ILE A 35 -2.46 -5.37 -8.71
N ASN A 36 -3.24 -5.18 -9.79
CA ASN A 36 -3.51 -3.85 -10.34
C ASN A 36 -4.33 -2.98 -9.36
N ASN A 37 -5.32 -3.55 -8.69
CA ASN A 37 -6.14 -2.83 -7.72
C ASN A 37 -5.30 -2.35 -6.51
N VAL A 38 -4.44 -3.21 -5.97
CA VAL A 38 -3.48 -2.82 -4.92
C VAL A 38 -2.55 -1.71 -5.40
N GLY A 39 -2.04 -1.81 -6.63
CA GLY A 39 -1.20 -0.75 -7.23
C GLY A 39 -1.90 0.61 -7.30
N LYS A 40 -3.18 0.64 -7.70
CA LYS A 40 -3.99 1.87 -7.70
C LYS A 40 -4.14 2.44 -6.29
N ILE A 41 -4.49 1.61 -5.30
CA ILE A 41 -4.65 2.03 -3.91
C ILE A 41 -3.36 2.67 -3.38
N PHE A 42 -2.21 2.02 -3.61
CA PHE A 42 -0.93 2.55 -3.17
C PHE A 42 -0.61 3.87 -3.85
N LYS A 43 -0.97 4.03 -5.13
CA LYS A 43 -0.74 5.28 -5.85
C LYS A 43 -1.56 6.42 -5.25
N LYS A 44 -2.82 6.14 -4.86
CA LYS A 44 -3.67 7.11 -4.16
C LYS A 44 -3.08 7.49 -2.80
N ALA A 45 -2.55 6.52 -2.07
CA ALA A 45 -1.89 6.78 -0.79
C ALA A 45 -0.63 7.65 -0.95
N GLU A 46 0.24 7.33 -1.91
CA GLU A 46 1.42 8.13 -2.24
C GLU A 46 1.04 9.57 -2.61
N ASN A 47 0.08 9.74 -3.52
CA ASN A 47 -0.40 11.06 -3.92
C ASN A 47 -0.94 11.86 -2.72
N LYS A 48 -1.62 11.20 -1.77
CA LYS A 48 -2.17 11.85 -0.58
C LYS A 48 -1.10 12.21 0.45
N LEU A 49 -0.05 11.40 0.58
CA LEU A 49 1.08 11.70 1.45
C LEU A 49 1.92 12.87 0.93
N GLY A 50 2.07 12.98 -0.40
CA GLY A 50 2.94 13.97 -1.02
C GLY A 50 4.35 13.90 -0.43
N ASP A 51 4.91 15.05 -0.05
CA ASP A 51 6.28 15.11 0.49
C ASP A 51 6.48 14.34 1.80
N LYS A 52 5.40 14.10 2.58
CA LYS A 52 5.47 13.35 3.84
C LYS A 52 5.88 11.90 3.65
N ILE A 53 5.77 11.34 2.45
CA ILE A 53 6.24 9.98 2.15
C ILE A 53 7.75 9.84 2.34
N ASN A 54 8.51 10.95 2.25
CA ASN A 54 9.96 10.94 2.45
C ASN A 54 10.38 11.06 3.93
N SER A 55 9.44 11.40 4.83
CA SER A 55 9.70 11.38 6.27
C SER A 55 9.74 9.94 6.79
N PRO A 56 10.45 9.62 7.88
CA PRO A 56 10.42 8.30 8.48
C PRO A 56 8.99 7.81 8.75
N GLY A 57 8.77 6.50 8.62
CA GLY A 57 7.49 5.89 8.93
C GLY A 57 7.14 4.71 8.04
N GLY A 58 6.08 4.02 8.42
CA GLY A 58 5.57 2.86 7.70
C GLY A 58 4.13 2.57 8.07
N VAL A 59 3.53 1.65 7.35
CA VAL A 59 2.15 1.22 7.59
C VAL A 59 2.17 -0.02 8.50
N PRO A 60 1.34 -0.07 9.56
CA PRO A 60 1.22 -1.25 10.41
C PRO A 60 0.84 -2.52 9.61
N PRO A 61 1.43 -3.70 9.90
CA PRO A 61 1.20 -4.93 9.15
C PRO A 61 -0.29 -5.29 9.00
N LYS A 62 -1.07 -5.12 10.07
CA LYS A 62 -2.51 -5.39 10.09
C LYS A 62 -3.29 -4.50 9.11
N VAL A 63 -2.93 -3.23 9.00
CA VAL A 63 -3.59 -2.31 8.05
C VAL A 63 -3.25 -2.69 6.62
N LEU A 64 -1.96 -2.98 6.35
CA LEU A 64 -1.52 -3.43 5.04
C LEU A 64 -2.23 -4.73 4.64
N LYS A 65 -2.31 -5.72 5.54
CA LYS A 65 -3.02 -6.98 5.32
C LYS A 65 -4.49 -6.77 5.00
N THR A 66 -5.19 -5.90 5.74
CA THR A 66 -6.60 -5.58 5.47
C THR A 66 -6.76 -4.98 4.07
N ILE A 67 -5.88 -4.06 3.67
CA ILE A 67 -5.96 -3.42 2.34
C ILE A 67 -5.65 -4.40 1.22
N ILE A 68 -4.66 -5.27 1.41
CA ILE A 68 -4.34 -6.34 0.45
C ILE A 68 -5.51 -7.31 0.32
N ASN A 69 -6.16 -7.70 1.42
CA ASN A 69 -7.23 -8.68 1.38
C ASN A 69 -8.55 -8.10 0.88
N GLU A 70 -8.97 -6.94 1.38
CA GLU A 70 -10.25 -6.32 1.02
C GLU A 70 -10.12 -5.46 -0.24
N GLY A 71 -9.18 -4.51 -0.24
CA GLY A 71 -9.03 -3.52 -1.30
C GLY A 71 -8.59 -4.11 -2.64
N SER A 72 -7.91 -5.27 -2.65
CA SER A 72 -7.53 -5.92 -3.91
C SER A 72 -8.72 -6.45 -4.71
N TYR A 73 -9.88 -6.70 -4.10
CA TYR A 73 -11.09 -7.12 -4.80
C TYR A 73 -11.93 -5.95 -5.31
N SER A 74 -11.74 -4.75 -4.78
CA SER A 74 -12.44 -3.54 -5.22
C SER A 74 -11.82 -3.01 -6.51
N ASP A 75 -12.64 -2.81 -7.55
CA ASP A 75 -12.18 -2.24 -8.83
C ASP A 75 -12.68 -0.83 -9.14
N ASP A 76 -13.54 -0.28 -8.29
CA ASP A 76 -14.07 1.07 -8.44
C ASP A 76 -13.13 2.13 -7.85
N GLU A 77 -13.18 3.33 -8.43
CA GLU A 77 -12.30 4.44 -8.10
C GLU A 77 -12.51 4.98 -6.67
N LEU A 78 -13.75 4.91 -6.16
CA LEU A 78 -14.07 5.41 -4.82
C LEU A 78 -13.47 4.51 -3.74
N ALA A 79 -13.56 3.19 -3.92
CA ALA A 79 -12.90 2.24 -3.03
C ALA A 79 -11.37 2.41 -3.06
N ALA A 80 -10.78 2.61 -4.24
CA ALA A 80 -9.34 2.86 -4.35
C ALA A 80 -8.91 4.15 -3.61
N GLU A 81 -9.70 5.22 -3.71
CA GLU A 81 -9.48 6.48 -2.98
C GLU A 81 -9.65 6.31 -1.46
N TYR A 82 -10.67 5.57 -1.03
CA TYR A 82 -10.91 5.25 0.38
C TYR A 82 -9.75 4.46 0.99
N PHE A 83 -9.38 3.33 0.40
CA PHE A 83 -8.29 2.50 0.91
C PHE A 83 -6.94 3.21 0.82
N GLY A 84 -6.72 4.02 -0.22
CA GLY A 84 -5.53 4.88 -0.32
C GLY A 84 -5.48 5.91 0.82
N GLY A 85 -6.64 6.48 1.16
CA GLY A 85 -6.81 7.37 2.30
C GLY A 85 -6.51 6.71 3.64
N VAL A 86 -7.00 5.49 3.85
CA VAL A 86 -6.72 4.70 5.06
C VAL A 86 -5.24 4.40 5.14
N LEU A 87 -4.61 3.96 4.05
CA LEU A 87 -3.18 3.62 4.02
C LEU A 87 -2.30 4.84 4.34
N ALA A 88 -2.57 5.98 3.70
CA ALA A 88 -1.85 7.22 3.95
C ALA A 88 -1.99 7.70 5.40
N SER A 89 -3.20 7.58 5.98
CA SER A 89 -3.46 8.01 7.35
C SER A 89 -2.87 7.07 8.40
N ALA A 90 -2.72 5.78 8.07
CA ALA A 90 -2.15 4.78 8.97
C ALA A 90 -0.62 4.81 9.01
N ARG A 91 0.04 5.56 8.13
CA ARG A 91 1.49 5.69 8.10
C ARG A 91 1.97 6.48 9.31
N THR A 92 2.76 5.86 10.18
CA THR A 92 3.32 6.51 11.39
C THR A 92 4.79 6.15 11.59
N GLU A 93 5.53 6.95 12.37
CA GLU A 93 6.91 6.66 12.76
C GLU A 93 7.03 5.43 13.69
N LEU A 94 6.00 5.21 14.51
CA LEU A 94 5.89 4.05 15.41
C LEU A 94 5.42 2.83 14.62
N THR A 95 6.36 2.18 13.94
CA THR A 95 6.17 0.81 13.46
C THR A 95 6.34 -0.15 14.64
N ARG A 96 5.36 -0.14 15.57
CA ARG A 96 5.35 -1.11 16.67
C ARG A 96 4.92 -2.46 16.12
N ASP A 97 5.81 -3.45 16.23
CA ASP A 97 5.49 -4.88 16.06
C ASP A 97 4.34 -5.23 17.01
N ASP A 98 3.15 -5.44 16.45
CA ASP A 98 2.08 -6.30 16.97
C ASP A 98 1.53 -7.11 15.79
#